data_AF-A0A837D703-F1
#
_entry.id   AF-A0A837D703-F1
#
_cell.length_a   1.000
_cell.length_b   1.000
_cell.length_c   1.000
_cell.angle_alpha   90.00
_cell.angle_beta   90.00
_cell.angle_gamma   90.00
#
_symmetry.space_group_name_H-M   'P 1'
#
loop_
_entity.id
_entity.type
_entity.pdbx_description
1 polymer ?
#
loop_
_entity_poly.entity_id
_entity_poly.type
_entity_poly.pdbx_seq_one_letter_code
_entity_poly.pdbx_strand_id
1 'polypeptide(L)'
;MVQRYLWQQADGKRHAYDTEHHHPAAARALPVLCGATVTPKADDMVGVWLDPTCWQCDREIRIRLDFPANEIPDAPGQTDTQ
;
A
#
# COMPACT_ATOMS: atom_id res chain seq x y z
N MET A 1 -17.25 -6.89 9.88
CA MET A 1 -15.82 -6.89 10.21
C MET A 1 -15.13 -5.93 9.26
N VAL A 2 -14.35 -4.98 9.77
CA VAL A 2 -13.50 -4.12 8.92
C VAL A 2 -12.33 -4.98 8.42
N GLN A 3 -11.97 -4.87 7.14
CA GLN A 3 -10.79 -5.58 6.64
C GLN A 3 -9.52 -5.04 7.29
N ARG A 4 -8.62 -5.93 7.71
CA ARG A 4 -7.38 -5.57 8.43
C ARG A 4 -6.44 -4.68 7.60
N TYR A 5 -6.37 -4.91 6.29
CA TYR A 5 -5.56 -4.13 5.37
C TYR A 5 -6.46 -3.51 4.31
N LEU A 6 -6.31 -2.21 4.09
CA LEU A 6 -7.02 -1.46 3.06
C LEU A 6 -6.04 -0.68 2.21
N TRP A 7 -6.51 -0.28 1.03
CA TRP A 7 -5.77 0.55 0.10
C TRP A 7 -6.08 2.04 0.34
N GLN A 8 -5.11 2.91 0.09
CA GLN A 8 -5.24 4.37 0.08
C GLN A 8 -4.33 4.96 -1.00
N GLN A 9 -4.88 5.81 -1.88
CA GLN A 9 -4.06 6.60 -2.81
C GLN A 9 -3.36 7.74 -2.07
N ALA A 10 -2.08 7.94 -2.33
CA ALA A 10 -1.30 9.09 -1.86
C ALA A 10 0.05 9.11 -2.59
N ASP A 11 0.62 10.29 -2.76
CA ASP A 11 1.98 10.48 -3.30
C ASP A 11 2.24 9.73 -4.63
N GLY A 12 1.22 9.68 -5.50
CA GLY A 12 1.30 9.13 -6.85
C GLY A 12 1.20 7.61 -6.93
N LYS A 13 0.79 6.92 -5.85
CA LYS A 13 0.59 5.47 -5.82
C LYS A 13 -0.61 5.09 -4.95
N ARG A 14 -1.16 3.90 -5.17
CA ARG A 14 -2.06 3.23 -4.21
C ARG A 14 -1.24 2.40 -3.23
N HIS A 15 -1.24 2.79 -1.97
CA HIS A 15 -0.55 2.13 -0.87
C HIS A 15 -1.50 1.30 -0.03
N ALA A 16 -0.98 0.30 0.67
CA ALA A 16 -1.70 -0.47 1.66
C ALA A 16 -1.39 0.05 3.06
N TYR A 17 -2.37 0.05 3.96
CA TYR A 17 -2.20 0.41 5.37
C TYR A 17 -2.95 -0.56 6.29
N ASP A 18 -2.54 -0.60 7.56
CA ASP A 18 -3.20 -1.37 8.62
C ASP A 18 -4.32 -0.55 9.28
N THR A 19 -5.55 -1.05 9.21
CA THR A 19 -6.74 -0.38 9.74
C THR A 19 -6.89 -0.46 11.25
N GLU A 20 -6.16 -1.37 11.93
CA GLU A 20 -6.13 -1.41 13.39
C GLU A 20 -5.45 -0.17 13.98
N HIS A 21 -4.47 0.37 13.25
CA HIS A 21 -3.59 1.43 13.75
C HIS A 21 -3.86 2.79 13.12
N HIS A 22 -4.44 2.81 11.92
CA HIS A 22 -4.48 4.02 11.10
C HIS A 22 -5.83 4.26 10.42
N HIS A 23 -6.21 5.53 10.39
CA HIS A 23 -7.36 6.04 9.65
C HIS A 23 -6.87 7.12 8.68
N PRO A 24 -6.97 6.91 7.36
CA PRO A 24 -6.58 7.90 6.37
C PRO A 24 -7.41 9.18 6.50
N ALA A 25 -6.75 10.33 6.36
CA ALA A 25 -7.39 11.63 6.27
C ALA A 25 -6.55 12.54 5.38
N ALA A 26 -7.20 13.47 4.69
CA ALA A 26 -6.51 14.48 3.89
C ALA A 26 -5.52 15.27 4.75
N ALA A 27 -4.34 15.54 4.21
CA ALA A 27 -3.24 16.26 4.85
C ALA A 27 -2.73 15.65 6.17
N ARG A 28 -3.07 14.38 6.46
CA ARG A 28 -2.56 13.64 7.63
C ARG A 28 -1.59 12.56 7.18
N ALA A 29 -0.43 12.51 7.82
CA ALA A 29 0.55 11.46 7.63
C ALA A 29 -0.06 10.07 7.91
N LEU A 30 0.13 9.15 6.98
CA LEU A 30 -0.34 7.78 7.02
C LEU A 30 0.85 6.83 6.86
N PRO A 31 1.23 6.08 7.91
CA PRO A 31 2.17 4.97 7.78
C PRO A 31 1.57 3.86 6.90
N VAL A 32 2.34 3.40 5.92
CA VAL A 32 1.91 2.37 4.96
C VAL A 32 2.81 1.14 5.02
N LEU A 33 2.34 0.01 4.50
CA LEU A 33 2.99 -1.29 4.69
C LEU A 33 4.38 -1.39 4.04
N CYS A 34 4.68 -0.59 3.01
CA CYS A 34 6.02 -0.54 2.42
C CYS A 34 7.05 0.21 3.30
N GLY A 35 6.69 0.60 4.53
CA GLY A 35 7.54 1.34 5.46
C GLY A 35 7.62 2.85 5.22
N ALA A 36 7.00 3.36 4.15
CA ALA A 36 6.88 4.79 3.91
C ALA A 36 5.82 5.41 4.81
N THR A 37 5.89 6.74 4.98
CA THR A 37 4.78 7.55 5.50
C THR A 37 4.34 8.49 4.39
N VAL A 38 3.09 8.37 3.96
CA VAL A 38 2.51 9.13 2.84
C VAL A 38 1.48 10.13 3.33
N THR A 39 1.19 11.17 2.56
CA THR A 39 0.17 12.17 2.94
C THR A 39 -0.91 12.29 1.85
N PRO A 40 -2.08 11.66 2.05
CA PRO A 40 -3.19 11.79 1.10
C PRO A 40 -3.61 13.25 0.93
N LYS A 41 -3.89 13.65 -0.32
CA LYS A 41 -4.50 14.95 -0.64
C LYS A 41 -6.03 14.83 -0.58
N ALA A 42 -6.73 15.96 -0.61
CA ALA A 42 -8.19 15.96 -0.65
C ALA A 42 -8.74 15.12 -1.82
N ASP A 43 -8.11 15.25 -2.99
CA ASP A 43 -8.48 14.49 -4.20
C ASP A 43 -8.20 12.98 -4.08
N ASP A 44 -7.31 12.56 -3.17
CA ASP A 44 -7.06 11.13 -2.91
C ASP A 44 -8.12 10.51 -2.00
N MET A 45 -8.91 11.33 -1.30
CA MET A 45 -9.96 10.87 -0.39
C MET A 45 -11.28 10.59 -1.11
N VAL A 46 -11.43 11.06 -2.36
CA VAL A 46 -12.67 10.99 -3.14
C VAL A 46 -12.37 10.66 -4.60
N GLY A 47 -13.39 10.28 -5.38
CA GLY A 47 -13.24 10.06 -6.82
C GLY A 47 -12.64 8.71 -7.19
N VAL A 48 -12.02 8.64 -8.38
CA VAL A 48 -11.47 7.41 -8.96
C VAL A 48 -9.97 7.36 -8.70
N TRP A 49 -9.51 6.28 -8.07
CA TRP A 49 -8.08 6.04 -7.88
C TRP A 49 -7.45 5.45 -9.13
N LEU A 50 -6.69 6.29 -9.84
CA LEU A 50 -6.02 5.96 -11.09
C LEU A 50 -4.52 5.75 -10.94
N ASP A 51 -3.96 6.07 -9.77
CA ASP A 51 -2.54 5.89 -9.54
C ASP A 51 -2.15 4.41 -9.53
N PRO A 52 -0.94 4.07 -9.99
CA PRO A 52 -0.46 2.70 -9.99
C PRO A 52 -0.38 2.14 -8.58
N THR A 53 -0.56 0.83 -8.45
CA THR A 53 -0.37 0.14 -7.17
C THR A 53 1.09 0.22 -6.73
N CYS A 54 1.34 0.52 -5.45
CA CYS A 54 2.65 0.36 -4.86
C CYS A 54 2.98 -1.14 -4.75
N TRP A 55 3.91 -1.61 -5.58
CA TRP A 55 4.30 -3.02 -5.63
C TRP A 55 4.80 -3.58 -4.29
N GLN A 56 5.53 -2.77 -3.51
CA GLN A 56 5.98 -3.17 -2.18
C GLN A 56 4.79 -3.37 -1.24
N CYS A 57 3.79 -2.47 -1.25
CA CYS A 57 2.56 -2.65 -0.48
C CYS A 57 1.77 -3.90 -0.92
N ASP A 58 1.71 -4.19 -2.23
CA ASP A 58 1.06 -5.42 -2.74
C ASP A 58 1.72 -6.68 -2.19
N ARG A 59 3.05 -6.75 -2.28
CA ARG A 59 3.86 -7.83 -1.70
C ARG A 59 3.60 -7.98 -0.19
N GLU A 60 3.64 -6.88 0.54
CA GLU A 60 3.48 -6.87 2.00
C GLU A 60 2.07 -7.28 2.46
N ILE A 61 1.01 -6.95 1.70
CA ILE A 61 -0.34 -7.49 1.94
C ILE A 61 -0.33 -9.00 1.76
N ARG A 62 0.17 -9.50 0.63
CA ARG A 62 0.11 -10.93 0.30
C ARG A 62 0.87 -11.79 1.30
N ILE A 63 2.01 -11.31 1.80
CA ILE A 63 2.74 -11.95 2.91
C ILE A 63 1.88 -12.01 4.18
N ARG A 64 1.25 -10.90 4.58
CA ARG A 64 0.44 -10.84 5.81
C ARG A 64 -0.88 -11.59 5.72
N LEU A 65 -1.34 -11.90 4.51
CA LEU A 65 -2.54 -12.67 4.24
C LEU A 65 -2.22 -14.13 3.89
N ASP A 66 -0.97 -14.58 4.10
CA ASP A 66 -0.51 -15.95 3.87
C ASP A 66 -0.81 -16.47 2.45
N PHE A 67 -0.62 -15.62 1.44
CA PHE A 67 -0.76 -16.04 0.04
C PHE A 67 0.30 -17.10 -0.31
N PRO A 68 0.00 -17.99 -1.29
CA PRO A 68 1.00 -18.89 -1.84
C PRO A 68 2.25 -18.14 -2.35
N ALA A 69 3.44 -18.73 -2.14
CA ALA A 69 4.70 -18.08 -2.50
C ALA A 69 4.79 -17.69 -3.98
N ASN A 70 4.18 -18.48 -4.88
CA ASN A 70 4.12 -18.20 -6.32
C ASN A 70 3.18 -17.05 -6.70
N GLU A 71 2.39 -16.55 -5.75
CA GLU A 71 1.53 -15.38 -5.94
C GLU A 71 2.12 -14.11 -5.32
N ILE A 72 3.19 -14.22 -4.52
CA ILE A 72 3.85 -13.09 -3.88
C ILE A 72 4.85 -12.48 -4.88
N PRO A 73 4.69 -11.20 -5.26
CA PRO A 73 5.61 -10.53 -6.16
C PRO A 73 7.03 -10.44 -5.57
N ASP A 74 8.05 -10.58 -6.41
CA ASP A 74 9.44 -10.42 -6.00
C ASP A 74 9.72 -9.02 -5.46
N ALA A 75 10.66 -8.91 -4.53
CA ALA A 75 11.10 -7.61 -4.06
C ALA A 75 11.81 -6.86 -5.21
N PRO A 76 11.51 -5.58 -5.48
CA PRO A 76 12.26 -4.82 -6.46
C PRO A 76 13.72 -4.70 -5.98
N GLY A 77 14.66 -5.34 -6.68
CA GLY A 77 16.09 -5.33 -6.35
C GLY A 77 16.80 -6.68 -6.25
N GLN A 78 16.18 -7.80 -6.65
CA GLN A 78 16.92 -9.04 -6.96
C GLN A 78 16.71 -9.43 -8.41
N THR A 79 17.33 -8.66 -9.30
CA THR A 79 17.53 -9.03 -10.71
C THR A 79 18.99 -8.74 -11.02
N ASP A 80 19.78 -9.81 -10.99
CA ASP A 80 21.03 -10.05 -11.71
C ASP A 80 21.93 -8.84 -12.03
N THR A 81 23.02 -8.72 -11.27
CA THR A 81 24.30 -8.33 -11.89
C THR A 81 24.77 -9.53 -12.70
N GLN A 82 24.64 -9.45 -14.02
CA GLN A 82 25.38 -10.28 -14.95
C GLN A 82 26.80 -9.73 -15.12
#